data_AF-A0A7C4ZK35-F1
#
_entry.id   AF-A0A7C4ZK35-F1
#
_cell.length_a   1.000
_cell.length_b   1.000
_cell.length_c   1.000
_cell.angle_alpha   90.00
_cell.angle_beta   90.00
_cell.angle_gamma   90.00
#
_symmetry.space_group_name_H-M   'P 1'
#
loop_
_entity.id
_entity.type
_entity.pdbx_description
1 polymer ?
#
loop_
_entity_poly.entity_id
_entity_poly.type
_entity_poly.pdbx_seq_one_letter_code
_entity_poly.pdbx_strand_id
1 'polypeptide(L)'
;MKVYYSHPKWMYNTEEEEKSIKAIKEHLGKTVDVLNPRDYDEDPDFAYLKKRKGLSVCFRLIDQTDCLVFSRFYLSKKFKNYVLEYVQHADEYSHFRNRLKENLKDVPARLQRLITEKTSLVTPGVAKEVNYALMMKKDVYELLPRKLRAWNKKLQSDFEGPSDLLYGTFSLMLKTWRDGKYRRLFPHFWWLE
;
A
#
# COMPACT_ATOMS: atom_id res chain seq x y z
N MET A 1 -7.80 -25.35 -0.42
CA MET A 1 -7.62 -24.20 0.48
C MET A 1 -7.64 -22.94 -0.34
N LYS A 2 -8.43 -21.95 0.06
CA LYS A 2 -8.54 -20.63 -0.54
C LYS A 2 -7.89 -19.60 0.37
N VAL A 3 -7.02 -18.76 -0.18
CA VAL A 3 -6.20 -17.79 0.55
C VAL A 3 -6.51 -16.40 0.02
N TYR A 4 -6.89 -15.47 0.90
CA TYR A 4 -6.98 -14.06 0.51
C TYR A 4 -5.59 -13.43 0.57
N TYR A 5 -5.09 -12.86 -0.53
CA TYR A 5 -3.82 -12.15 -0.53
C TYR A 5 -4.03 -10.64 -0.39
N SER A 6 -3.82 -10.11 0.81
CA SER A 6 -3.92 -8.68 1.12
C SER A 6 -2.58 -7.97 0.91
N HIS A 7 -2.49 -7.13 -0.10
CA HIS A 7 -1.28 -6.35 -0.35
C HIS A 7 -1.63 -4.95 -0.87
N PRO A 8 -0.70 -3.98 -0.74
CA PRO A 8 -0.90 -2.65 -1.25
C PRO A 8 -1.24 -2.66 -2.74
N LYS A 9 -2.18 -1.80 -3.17
CA LYS A 9 -2.44 -1.52 -4.60
C LYS A 9 -1.19 -1.08 -5.35
N TRP A 10 -0.23 -0.54 -4.63
CA TRP A 10 1.11 -0.27 -5.12
C TRP A 10 1.84 -1.49 -5.65
N MET A 11 1.39 -2.72 -5.42
CA MET A 11 2.05 -3.91 -5.96
C MET A 11 1.32 -4.48 -7.19
N TYR A 12 0.17 -3.94 -7.57
CA TYR A 12 -0.64 -4.50 -8.67
C TYR A 12 0.12 -4.46 -9.99
N ASN A 13 0.07 -5.57 -10.73
CA ASN A 13 0.71 -5.77 -12.03
C ASN A 13 2.23 -5.54 -11.98
N THR A 14 2.87 -5.96 -10.88
CA THR A 14 4.33 -5.89 -10.73
C THR A 14 4.94 -7.28 -10.53
N GLU A 15 6.21 -7.43 -10.91
CA GLU A 15 6.96 -8.66 -10.62
C GLU A 15 6.99 -9.00 -9.12
N GLU A 16 6.87 -7.99 -8.24
CA GLU A 16 6.85 -8.17 -6.79
C GLU A 16 5.59 -8.92 -6.34
N GLU A 17 4.43 -8.60 -6.94
CA GLU A 17 3.16 -9.30 -6.69
C GLU A 17 3.20 -10.74 -7.21
N GLU A 18 3.69 -10.95 -8.43
CA GLU A 18 3.83 -12.29 -9.01
C GLU A 18 4.75 -13.19 -8.15
N LYS A 19 5.90 -12.65 -7.72
CA LYS A 19 6.83 -13.33 -6.81
C LYS A 19 6.16 -13.65 -5.47
N SER A 20 5.31 -12.75 -4.97
CA SER A 20 4.58 -12.95 -3.72
C SER A 20 3.54 -14.07 -3.84
N ILE A 21 2.75 -14.10 -4.91
CA ILE A 21 1.78 -15.19 -5.18
C ILE A 21 2.49 -16.53 -5.31
N LYS A 22 3.62 -16.57 -6.04
CA LYS A 22 4.45 -17.77 -6.15
C LYS A 22 4.94 -18.24 -4.79
N ALA A 23 5.47 -17.33 -3.96
CA ALA A 23 5.93 -17.66 -2.62
C ALA A 23 4.78 -18.20 -1.73
N ILE A 24 3.58 -17.63 -1.82
CA ILE A 24 2.40 -18.14 -1.09
C ILE A 24 2.12 -19.59 -1.49
N LYS A 25 2.08 -19.89 -2.79
CA LYS A 25 1.87 -21.24 -3.32
C LYS A 25 3.00 -22.21 -2.93
N GLU A 26 4.24 -21.75 -2.86
CA GLU A 26 5.37 -22.57 -2.41
C GLU A 26 5.26 -22.96 -0.92
N HIS A 27 4.78 -22.05 -0.07
CA HIS A 27 4.66 -22.31 1.37
C HIS A 27 3.39 -23.07 1.76
N LEU A 28 2.28 -22.79 1.08
CA LEU A 28 0.96 -23.34 1.43
C LEU A 28 0.52 -24.51 0.54
N GLY A 29 1.29 -24.81 -0.51
CA GLY A 29 1.03 -25.87 -1.48
C GLY A 29 0.62 -25.34 -2.85
N LYS A 30 1.08 -26.00 -3.92
CA LYS A 30 0.88 -25.53 -5.31
C LYS A 30 -0.59 -25.49 -5.74
N THR A 31 -1.47 -26.22 -5.04
CA THR A 31 -2.90 -26.33 -5.33
C THR A 31 -3.76 -25.31 -4.60
N VAL A 32 -3.17 -24.39 -3.82
CA VAL A 32 -3.94 -23.35 -3.14
C VAL A 32 -4.50 -22.34 -4.15
N ASP A 33 -5.75 -21.99 -3.93
CA ASP A 33 -6.44 -20.94 -4.68
C ASP A 33 -6.13 -19.60 -4.02
N VAL A 34 -5.32 -18.77 -4.67
CA VAL A 34 -4.94 -17.44 -4.16
C VAL A 34 -5.90 -16.43 -4.75
N LEU A 35 -6.81 -15.94 -3.91
CA LEU A 35 -7.72 -14.86 -4.26
C LEU A 35 -6.97 -13.54 -4.16
N ASN A 36 -6.61 -12.97 -5.31
CA ASN A 36 -5.95 -11.68 -5.40
C ASN A 36 -7.00 -10.57 -5.67
N PRO A 37 -7.15 -9.55 -4.81
CA PRO A 37 -8.09 -8.45 -5.01
C PRO A 37 -7.83 -7.63 -6.29
N ARG A 38 -6.63 -7.70 -6.89
CA ARG A 38 -6.32 -7.13 -8.21
C ARG A 38 -7.21 -7.70 -9.31
N ASP A 39 -7.43 -9.01 -9.30
CA ASP A 39 -8.18 -9.72 -10.35
C ASP A 39 -9.63 -9.25 -10.44
N TYR A 40 -10.15 -8.73 -9.33
CA TYR A 40 -11.50 -8.19 -9.24
C TYR A 40 -11.55 -6.68 -9.50
N ASP A 41 -10.44 -5.95 -9.38
CA ASP A 41 -10.40 -4.53 -9.76
C ASP A 41 -10.45 -4.34 -11.29
N GLU A 42 -10.13 -5.38 -12.07
CA GLU A 42 -10.20 -5.39 -13.54
C GLU A 42 -11.59 -5.73 -14.08
N ASP A 43 -12.48 -6.27 -13.23
CA ASP A 43 -13.89 -6.50 -13.55
C ASP A 43 -14.70 -5.20 -13.39
N PRO A 44 -15.34 -4.67 -14.46
CA PRO A 44 -16.11 -3.43 -14.40
C PRO A 44 -17.23 -3.42 -13.36
N ASP A 45 -17.93 -4.54 -13.18
CA ASP A 45 -19.05 -4.67 -12.25
C ASP A 45 -18.55 -4.66 -10.80
N PHE A 46 -17.42 -5.32 -10.57
CA PHE A 46 -16.77 -5.33 -9.27
C PHE A 46 -16.11 -3.98 -8.95
N ALA A 47 -15.46 -3.33 -9.91
CA ALA A 47 -14.91 -1.98 -9.75
C ALA A 47 -16.02 -0.97 -9.42
N TYR A 48 -17.19 -1.08 -10.05
CA TYR A 48 -18.37 -0.30 -9.72
C TYR A 48 -18.88 -0.59 -8.29
N LEU A 49 -19.00 -1.86 -7.91
CA LEU A 49 -19.39 -2.27 -6.56
C LEU A 49 -18.41 -1.76 -5.49
N LYS A 50 -17.10 -1.80 -5.74
CA LYS A 50 -16.06 -1.32 -4.82
C LYS A 50 -16.08 0.20 -4.68
N LYS A 51 -16.38 0.94 -5.76
CA LYS A 51 -16.63 2.39 -5.68
C LYS A 51 -17.83 2.72 -4.79
N ARG A 52 -18.90 1.94 -4.88
CA ARG A 52 -20.16 2.18 -4.13
C ARG A 52 -20.14 1.68 -2.70
N LYS A 53 -19.53 0.51 -2.46
CA LYS A 53 -19.57 -0.21 -1.18
C LYS A 53 -18.21 -0.24 -0.45
N GLY A 54 -17.18 0.38 -1.03
CA GLY A 54 -15.85 0.48 -0.42
C GLY A 54 -15.22 -0.88 -0.12
N LEU A 55 -14.54 -0.98 1.03
CA LEU A 55 -13.85 -2.18 1.49
C LEU A 55 -14.77 -3.36 1.87
N SER A 56 -16.10 -3.15 1.95
CA SER A 56 -17.02 -4.25 2.28
C SER A 56 -16.97 -5.38 1.26
N VAL A 57 -16.58 -5.10 0.01
CA VAL A 57 -16.39 -6.13 -1.01
C VAL A 57 -15.18 -7.01 -0.68
N CYS A 58 -14.06 -6.42 -0.25
CA CYS A 58 -12.89 -7.15 0.22
C CYS A 58 -13.25 -8.04 1.43
N PHE A 59 -14.05 -7.53 2.37
CA PHE A 59 -14.49 -8.29 3.55
C PHE A 59 -15.30 -9.53 3.17
N ARG A 60 -16.23 -9.41 2.20
CA ARG A 60 -16.97 -10.56 1.68
C ARG A 60 -16.08 -11.60 1.00
N LEU A 61 -15.00 -11.17 0.33
CA LEU A 61 -14.03 -12.10 -0.24
C LEU A 61 -13.26 -12.82 0.86
N ILE A 62 -12.81 -12.09 1.88
CA ILE A 62 -12.13 -12.66 3.06
C ILE A 62 -13.02 -13.69 3.75
N ASP A 63 -14.32 -13.43 3.90
CA ASP A 63 -15.26 -14.38 4.52
C ASP A 63 -15.24 -15.74 3.85
N GLN A 64 -15.03 -15.78 2.53
CA GLN A 64 -14.99 -17.00 1.70
C GLN A 64 -13.64 -17.71 1.67
N THR A 65 -12.59 -17.19 2.33
CA THR A 65 -11.26 -17.81 2.34
C THR A 65 -10.99 -18.57 3.65
N ASP A 66 -10.08 -19.53 3.63
CA ASP A 66 -9.68 -20.29 4.82
C ASP A 66 -8.74 -19.45 5.70
N CYS A 67 -7.83 -18.70 5.07
CA CYS A 67 -6.89 -17.82 5.74
C CYS A 67 -6.61 -16.55 4.93
N LEU A 68 -5.89 -15.62 5.55
CA LEU A 68 -5.41 -14.40 4.92
C LEU A 68 -3.88 -14.36 4.98
N VAL A 69 -3.24 -14.10 3.85
CA VAL A 69 -1.83 -13.75 3.78
C VAL A 69 -1.73 -12.27 3.44
N PHE A 70 -0.87 -11.51 4.12
CA PHE A 70 -0.60 -10.11 3.75
C PHE A 70 0.88 -9.83 3.52
N SER A 71 1.18 -8.84 2.69
CA SER A 71 2.54 -8.31 2.53
C SER A 71 2.60 -6.81 2.83
N ARG A 72 3.76 -6.37 3.30
CA ARG A 72 4.10 -4.94 3.41
C ARG A 72 4.74 -4.47 2.11
N PHE A 73 4.67 -3.17 1.83
CA PHE A 73 5.43 -2.59 0.73
C PHE A 73 6.84 -2.24 1.20
N TYR A 74 7.88 -2.90 0.67
CA TYR A 74 9.26 -2.65 1.06
C TYR A 74 9.87 -1.48 0.29
N LEU A 75 10.53 -0.57 1.02
CA LEU A 75 11.13 0.62 0.43
C LEU A 75 12.54 0.30 -0.09
N SER A 76 12.71 0.28 -1.41
CA SER A 76 14.03 0.12 -2.02
C SER A 76 14.91 1.34 -1.77
N LYS A 77 16.23 1.15 -1.60
CA LYS A 77 17.19 2.25 -1.43
C LYS A 77 17.11 3.28 -2.55
N LYS A 78 16.95 2.82 -3.81
CA LYS A 78 16.80 3.69 -4.98
C LYS A 78 15.57 4.59 -4.87
N PHE A 79 14.43 4.02 -4.48
CA PHE A 79 13.20 4.80 -4.31
C PHE A 79 13.30 5.77 -3.13
N LYS A 80 13.90 5.36 -2.01
CA LYS A 80 14.14 6.25 -0.88
C LYS A 80 14.96 7.48 -1.28
N ASN A 81 16.09 7.27 -1.97
CA ASN A 81 16.96 8.35 -2.44
C ASN A 81 16.20 9.32 -3.36
N TYR A 82 15.45 8.77 -4.31
CA TYR A 82 14.61 9.55 -5.20
C TYR A 82 13.63 10.48 -4.46
N VAL A 83 12.96 9.98 -3.41
CA VAL A 83 12.04 10.82 -2.62
C VAL A 83 12.81 11.88 -1.81
N LEU A 84 13.96 11.54 -1.25
CA LEU A 84 14.78 12.48 -0.47
C LEU A 84 15.35 13.60 -1.35
N GLU A 85 15.88 13.28 -2.53
CA GLU A 85 16.33 14.26 -3.52
C GLU A 85 15.20 15.20 -3.91
N TYR A 86 13.99 14.66 -4.13
CA TYR A 86 12.83 15.49 -4.42
C TYR A 86 12.49 16.44 -3.27
N VAL A 87 12.44 15.95 -2.03
CA VAL A 87 12.12 16.80 -0.87
C VAL A 87 13.16 17.90 -0.70
N GLN A 88 14.44 17.61 -0.93
CA GLN A 88 15.52 18.60 -0.90
C GLN A 88 15.31 19.70 -1.96
N HIS A 89 14.98 19.32 -3.19
CA HIS A 89 14.70 20.30 -4.25
C HIS A 89 13.39 21.07 -4.03
N ALA A 90 12.37 20.44 -3.44
CA ALA A 90 11.12 21.13 -3.10
C ALA A 90 11.33 22.25 -2.06
N ASP A 91 12.31 22.08 -1.16
CA ASP A 91 12.67 23.10 -0.16
C ASP A 91 13.34 24.34 -0.78
N GLU A 92 13.98 24.19 -1.93
CA GLU A 92 14.51 25.32 -2.72
C GLU A 92 13.37 26.24 -3.21
N TYR A 93 12.12 25.73 -3.24
CA TYR A 93 10.88 26.48 -3.52
C TYR A 93 10.15 26.94 -2.24
N SER A 94 10.86 27.06 -1.11
CA SER A 94 10.32 27.42 0.22
C SER A 94 9.38 28.64 0.27
N HIS A 95 9.48 29.59 -0.65
CA HIS A 95 8.56 30.72 -0.75
C HIS A 95 7.09 30.30 -0.99
N PHE A 96 6.84 29.11 -1.53
CA PHE A 96 5.49 28.54 -1.66
C PHE A 96 4.93 27.95 -0.36
N ARG A 97 5.77 27.58 0.64
CA ARG A 97 5.32 27.04 1.94
C ARG A 97 4.46 28.02 2.73
N ASN A 98 4.64 29.32 2.51
CA ASN A 98 3.87 30.35 3.20
C ASN A 98 2.45 30.51 2.65
N ARG A 99 2.15 29.99 1.44
CA ARG A 99 0.87 30.20 0.76
C ARG A 99 -0.20 29.17 1.08
N LEU A 100 -0.03 28.41 2.15
CA LEU A 100 -0.73 27.15 2.32
C LEU A 100 -1.71 27.07 3.44
N LYS A 101 -2.69 26.22 3.18
CA LYS A 101 -3.50 25.63 4.23
C LYS A 101 -2.58 24.94 5.23
N GLU A 102 -2.80 25.25 6.50
CA GLU A 102 -1.91 24.82 7.59
C GLU A 102 -1.75 23.32 7.68
N ASN A 103 -2.81 22.56 7.35
CA ASN A 103 -2.84 21.10 7.34
C ASN A 103 -1.94 20.44 6.27
N LEU A 104 -1.26 21.23 5.45
CA LEU A 104 -0.40 20.73 4.38
C LEU A 104 1.09 21.02 4.62
N LYS A 105 1.40 21.93 5.55
CA LYS A 105 2.77 22.37 5.86
C LYS A 105 3.65 21.24 6.42
N ASP A 106 3.04 20.24 7.04
CA ASP A 106 3.73 19.12 7.69
C ASP A 106 4.02 17.93 6.75
N VAL A 107 3.36 17.86 5.59
CA VAL A 107 3.46 16.71 4.66
C VAL A 107 4.90 16.44 4.21
N PRO A 108 5.73 17.44 3.80
CA PRO A 108 7.12 17.18 3.42
C PRO A 108 7.95 16.59 4.56
N ALA A 109 7.81 17.13 5.78
CA ALA A 109 8.52 16.65 6.96
C ALA A 109 8.07 15.22 7.34
N ARG A 110 6.77 14.93 7.27
CA ARG A 110 6.22 13.59 7.48
C ARG A 110 6.70 12.59 6.43
N LEU A 111 6.78 13.00 5.16
CA LEU A 111 7.30 12.16 4.08
C LEU A 111 8.78 11.85 4.27
N GLN A 112 9.60 12.86 4.57
CA GLN A 112 11.01 12.67 4.87
C GLN A 112 11.22 11.69 6.03
N ARG A 113 10.45 11.87 7.12
CA ARG A 113 10.47 10.98 8.28
C ARG A 113 10.08 9.55 7.91
N LEU A 114 8.98 9.38 7.19
CA LEU A 114 8.48 8.07 6.74
C LEU A 114 9.55 7.31 5.94
N ILE A 115 10.18 7.98 4.97
CA ILE A 115 11.19 7.38 4.09
C ILE A 115 12.48 7.04 4.85
N THR A 116 12.87 7.89 5.80
CA THR A 116 14.10 7.71 6.57
C THR A 116 13.97 6.57 7.58
N GLU A 117 12.88 6.55 8.34
CA GLU A 117 12.72 5.67 9.50
C GLU A 117 12.17 4.28 9.16
N LYS A 118 11.37 4.14 8.10
CA LYS A 118 10.67 2.88 7.80
C LYS A 118 11.42 2.05 6.76
N THR A 119 11.43 0.73 6.94
CA THR A 119 11.92 -0.21 5.92
C THR A 119 10.80 -0.73 5.02
N SER A 120 9.58 -0.75 5.53
CA SER A 120 8.38 -1.19 4.83
C SER A 120 7.15 -0.47 5.36
N LEU A 121 6.08 -0.46 4.57
CA LEU A 121 4.86 0.29 4.83
C LEU A 121 3.61 -0.60 4.77
N VAL A 122 2.63 -0.28 5.60
CA VAL A 122 1.29 -0.86 5.63
C VAL A 122 0.26 0.20 5.24
N THR A 123 -0.44 -0.05 4.14
CA THR A 123 -1.51 0.84 3.68
C THR A 123 -2.79 0.68 4.49
N PRO A 124 -3.69 1.69 4.50
CA PRO A 124 -4.95 1.61 5.24
C PRO A 124 -5.82 0.43 4.82
N GLY A 125 -5.82 0.07 3.53
CA GLY A 125 -6.57 -1.08 3.02
C GLY A 125 -6.10 -2.39 3.63
N VAL A 126 -4.79 -2.66 3.57
CA VAL A 126 -4.18 -3.87 4.14
C VAL A 126 -4.43 -3.96 5.64
N ALA A 127 -4.23 -2.87 6.39
CA ALA A 127 -4.49 -2.86 7.82
C ALA A 127 -5.95 -3.21 8.15
N LYS A 128 -6.92 -2.64 7.41
CA LYS A 128 -8.35 -2.93 7.60
C LYS A 128 -8.70 -4.38 7.27
N GLU A 129 -8.18 -4.92 6.16
CA GLU A 129 -8.40 -6.30 5.75
C GLU A 129 -7.82 -7.31 6.75
N VAL A 130 -6.58 -7.10 7.19
CA VAL A 130 -5.93 -7.94 8.21
C VAL A 130 -6.71 -7.91 9.52
N ASN A 131 -7.09 -6.72 10.00
CA ASN A 131 -7.84 -6.59 11.24
C ASN A 131 -9.24 -7.21 11.15
N TYR A 132 -9.88 -7.15 9.99
CA TYR A 132 -11.14 -7.83 9.73
C TYR A 132 -10.97 -9.36 9.80
N ALA A 133 -9.96 -9.92 9.14
CA ALA A 133 -9.69 -11.37 9.20
C ALA A 133 -9.43 -11.86 10.63
N LEU A 134 -8.65 -11.09 11.42
CA LEU A 134 -8.41 -11.37 12.85
C LEU A 134 -9.71 -11.34 13.66
N MET A 135 -10.58 -10.36 13.42
CA MET A 135 -11.89 -10.25 14.07
C MET A 135 -12.78 -11.45 13.75
N MET A 136 -12.71 -11.96 12.51
CA MET A 136 -13.41 -13.16 12.06
C MET A 136 -12.70 -14.47 12.48
N LYS A 137 -11.67 -14.39 13.32
CA LYS A 137 -10.87 -15.52 13.83
C LYS A 137 -10.27 -16.39 12.73
N LYS A 138 -9.95 -15.80 11.57
CA LYS A 138 -9.21 -16.48 10.50
C LYS A 138 -7.72 -16.51 10.84
N ASP A 139 -7.03 -17.53 10.34
CA ASP A 139 -5.57 -17.54 10.38
C ASP A 139 -5.03 -16.41 9.50
N VAL A 140 -4.09 -15.65 10.05
CA VAL A 140 -3.43 -14.55 9.34
C VAL A 140 -1.93 -14.77 9.32
N TYR A 141 -1.33 -14.59 8.14
CA TYR A 141 0.11 -14.72 7.94
C TYR A 141 0.68 -13.49 7.26
N GLU A 142 1.83 -13.03 7.74
CA GLU A 142 2.65 -12.07 7.03
C GLU A 142 3.63 -12.79 6.10
N LEU A 143 3.62 -12.41 4.82
CA LEU A 143 4.58 -12.86 3.83
C LEU A 143 5.89 -12.11 4.00
N LEU A 144 6.93 -12.84 4.40
CA LEU A 144 8.31 -12.40 4.45
C LEU A 144 9.10 -13.11 3.33
N PRO A 145 10.28 -12.61 2.92
CA PRO A 145 11.01 -13.12 1.75
C PRO A 145 11.29 -14.63 1.71
N ARG A 146 11.25 -15.31 2.86
CA ARG A 146 11.57 -16.75 2.98
C ARG A 146 10.61 -17.53 3.87
N LYS A 147 9.52 -16.90 4.35
CA LYS A 147 8.58 -17.56 5.27
C LYS A 147 7.25 -16.84 5.36
N LEU A 148 6.24 -17.61 5.74
CA LEU A 148 4.99 -17.09 6.29
C LEU A 148 5.11 -17.01 7.82
N ARG A 149 4.92 -15.82 8.38
CA ARG A 149 4.91 -15.60 9.82
C ARG A 149 3.46 -15.50 10.30
N ALA A 150 3.03 -16.39 11.19
CA ALA A 150 1.74 -16.26 11.86
C ALA A 150 1.60 -14.90 12.55
N TRP A 151 0.43 -14.29 12.40
CA TRP A 151 0.13 -12.96 12.87
C TRP A 151 -1.20 -12.96 13.61
N ASN A 152 -1.22 -12.47 14.85
CA ASN A 152 -2.36 -12.59 15.77
C ASN A 152 -2.68 -11.29 16.52
N LYS A 153 -2.16 -10.15 16.05
CA LYS A 153 -2.35 -8.86 16.70
C LYS A 153 -2.87 -7.81 15.73
N LYS A 154 -3.51 -6.76 16.25
CA LYS A 154 -3.97 -5.65 15.42
C LYS A 154 -2.82 -5.06 14.58
N LEU A 155 -3.03 -4.96 13.28
CA LEU A 155 -2.10 -4.34 12.34
C LEU A 155 -2.44 -2.85 12.22
N GLN A 156 -1.44 -2.00 12.44
CA GLN A 156 -1.57 -0.54 12.28
C GLN A 156 -1.11 -0.12 10.90
N SER A 157 -1.82 0.83 10.30
CA SER A 157 -1.37 1.47 9.06
C SER A 157 -0.33 2.55 9.38
N ASP A 158 0.58 2.79 8.43
CA ASP A 158 1.49 3.94 8.48
C ASP A 158 0.82 5.25 8.01
N PHE A 159 -0.49 5.23 7.72
CA PHE A 159 -1.29 6.36 7.24
C PHE A 159 -2.63 6.41 8.00
N GLU A 160 -3.19 7.61 8.15
CA GLU A 160 -4.45 7.81 8.88
C GLU A 160 -5.67 7.25 8.11
N GLY A 161 -5.58 7.18 6.79
CA GLY A 161 -6.65 6.67 5.94
C GLY A 161 -6.44 6.97 4.47
N PRO A 162 -7.40 6.61 3.60
CA PRO A 162 -7.33 6.90 2.17
C PRO A 162 -7.28 8.40 1.84
N SER A 163 -7.80 9.24 2.73
CA SER A 163 -7.77 10.71 2.63
C SER A 163 -6.52 11.33 3.24
N ASP A 164 -5.59 10.54 3.79
CA ASP A 164 -4.33 11.05 4.31
C ASP A 164 -3.49 11.59 3.14
N LEU A 165 -3.16 12.87 3.22
CA LEU A 165 -2.37 13.57 2.22
C LEU A 165 -0.98 12.96 2.05
N LEU A 166 -0.42 12.40 3.12
CA LEU A 166 0.84 11.66 3.05
C LEU A 166 0.69 10.38 2.21
N TYR A 167 -0.44 9.67 2.35
CA TYR A 167 -0.73 8.48 1.55
C TYR A 167 -0.88 8.84 0.06
N GLY A 168 -1.59 9.92 -0.25
CA GLY A 168 -1.74 10.44 -1.61
C GLY A 168 -0.40 10.85 -2.23
N THR A 169 0.39 11.62 -1.49
CA THR A 169 1.74 12.08 -1.91
C THR A 169 2.65 10.90 -2.19
N PHE A 170 2.74 9.94 -1.27
CA PHE A 170 3.56 8.75 -1.43
C PHE A 170 3.14 7.92 -2.65
N SER A 171 1.82 7.73 -2.84
CA SER A 171 1.29 6.95 -3.96
C SER A 171 1.67 7.54 -5.32
N LEU A 172 1.59 8.87 -5.46
CA LEU A 172 1.94 9.55 -6.70
C LEU A 172 3.46 9.61 -6.92
N MET A 173 4.26 9.77 -5.86
CA MET A 173 5.72 9.63 -5.91
C MET A 173 6.12 8.28 -6.48
N LEU A 174 5.56 7.20 -5.92
CA LEU A 174 5.84 5.84 -6.36
C LEU A 174 5.43 5.61 -7.81
N LYS A 175 4.24 6.07 -8.20
CA LYS A 175 3.76 6.00 -9.58
C LYS A 175 4.70 6.73 -10.55
N THR A 176 5.18 7.91 -10.15
CA THR A 176 6.07 8.71 -10.99
C THR A 176 7.43 8.07 -11.17
N TRP A 177 7.99 7.55 -10.08
CA TRP A 177 9.26 6.83 -10.10
C TRP A 177 9.21 5.60 -11.01
N ARG A 178 8.14 4.82 -10.95
CA ARG A 178 7.97 3.62 -11.80
C ARG A 178 7.77 3.94 -13.27
N ASP A 179 6.96 4.95 -13.57
CA ASP A 179 6.66 5.33 -14.95
C ASP A 179 7.81 6.11 -15.60
N GLY A 180 8.83 6.53 -14.83
CA GLY A 180 9.89 7.45 -15.29
C GLY A 180 9.37 8.84 -15.67
N LYS A 181 8.15 9.20 -15.27
CA LYS A 181 7.43 10.42 -15.70
C LYS A 181 7.62 11.58 -14.73
N TYR A 182 8.88 11.91 -14.41
CA TYR A 182 9.26 12.90 -13.38
C TYR A 182 8.64 14.29 -13.56
N ARG A 183 8.24 14.65 -14.79
CA ARG A 183 7.49 15.87 -15.09
C ARG A 183 6.17 16.00 -14.32
N ARG A 184 5.58 14.89 -13.84
CA ARG A 184 4.40 14.90 -12.97
C ARG A 184 4.63 15.63 -11.64
N LEU A 185 5.88 15.89 -11.29
CA LEU A 185 6.27 16.49 -10.04
C LEU A 185 6.78 17.93 -10.20
N PHE A 186 6.74 18.52 -11.41
CA PHE A 186 7.26 19.86 -11.69
C PHE A 186 6.18 20.89 -12.12
N PRO A 187 5.87 21.91 -11.29
CA PRO A 187 6.21 22.00 -9.89
C PRO A 187 5.02 21.54 -9.06
N HIS A 188 4.80 20.23 -8.85
CA HIS A 188 3.73 19.83 -7.93
C HIS A 188 4.14 18.72 -6.97
N PHE A 189 4.64 19.18 -5.82
CA PHE A 189 3.89 19.14 -4.55
C PHE A 189 4.21 20.37 -3.69
N TRP A 190 3.59 21.50 -3.97
CA TRP A 190 3.17 22.39 -2.89
C TRP A 190 1.99 21.73 -2.13
N TRP A 191 2.25 20.52 -1.57
CA TRP A 191 1.47 19.64 -0.67
C TRP A 191 -0.04 19.49 -0.91
N LEU A 192 -0.47 19.56 -2.17
CA LEU A 192 -1.79 19.15 -2.67
C LEU A 192 -2.88 20.25 -2.64
N GLU A 193 -2.63 21.36 -3.34
CA GLU A 193 -3.69 21.94 -4.19
C GLU A 193 -4.20 20.92 -5.23
#